data_AF-A0A6M3ILK9-F1
#
_entry.id   AF-A0A6M3ILK9-F1
#
_cell.length_a   1.000
_cell.length_b   1.000
_cell.length_c   1.000
_cell.angle_alpha   90.00
_cell.angle_beta   90.00
_cell.angle_gamma   90.00
#
_symmetry.space_group_name_H-M   'P 1'
#
loop_
_entity.id
_entity.type
_entity.pdbx_description
1 polymer ?
#
loop_
_entity_poly.entity_id
_entity_poly.type
_entity_poly.pdbx_seq_one_letter_code
_entity_poly.pdbx_strand_id
1 'polypeptide(L)'
;MKFKNDDKVKYVSGKYGDTESNPLWNGCYGKIEGTIIGNAYGWFNVYWNNGLRNGYEECDLEYIENDIDIMFNNLITDIMEV
;
A
#
# COMPACT_ATOMS: atom_id res chain seq x y z
N MET A 1 7.68 -14.45 0.50
CA MET A 1 7.34 -13.30 1.36
C MET A 1 7.39 -12.08 0.47
N LYS A 2 6.22 -11.50 0.17
CA LYS A 2 6.03 -10.44 -0.81
C LYS A 2 6.50 -9.08 -0.31
N PHE A 3 6.46 -8.83 1.01
CA PHE A 3 6.76 -7.54 1.64
C PHE A 3 7.83 -7.66 2.74
N LYS A 4 8.46 -6.53 3.08
CA LYS A 4 9.42 -6.35 4.18
C LYS A 4 9.14 -5.07 4.98
N ASN A 5 9.86 -4.90 6.09
CA ASN A 5 9.82 -3.66 6.86
C ASN A 5 10.24 -2.46 6.00
N ASP A 6 9.65 -1.31 6.30
CA ASP A 6 9.79 -0.03 5.61
C ASP A 6 9.18 0.03 4.19
N ASP A 7 8.60 -1.06 3.69
CA ASP A 7 7.85 -1.04 2.43
C ASP A 7 6.60 -0.16 2.55
N LYS A 8 6.34 0.61 1.49
CA LYS A 8 5.11 1.37 1.32
C LYS A 8 4.06 0.49 0.66
N VAL A 9 2.91 0.39 1.31
CA VAL A 9 1.79 -0.44 0.87
C VAL A 9 0.50 0.35 0.86
N LYS A 10 -0.48 -0.14 0.11
CA LYS A 10 -1.85 0.35 0.13
C LYS A 10 -2.80 -0.77 0.57
N TYR A 11 -3.80 -0.39 1.34
CA TYR A 11 -4.99 -1.19 1.60
C TYR A 11 -6.15 -0.63 0.76
N VAL A 12 -6.98 -1.52 0.20
CA VAL A 12 -8.17 -1.16 -0.61
C VAL A 12 -9.39 -1.85 0.00
N SER A 13 -10.34 -1.07 0.50
CA SER A 13 -11.58 -1.61 1.11
C SER A 13 -12.40 -2.41 0.08
N GLY A 14 -13.07 -3.46 0.56
CA GLY A 14 -13.95 -4.29 -0.26
C GLY A 14 -13.26 -5.31 -1.18
N LYS A 15 -11.92 -5.30 -1.31
CA LYS A 15 -11.21 -6.25 -2.19
C LYS A 15 -11.12 -7.66 -1.61
N TYR A 16 -11.02 -7.79 -0.28
CA TYR A 16 -10.86 -9.09 0.41
C TYR A 16 -11.85 -9.28 1.59
N GLY A 17 -12.95 -8.53 1.58
CA GLY A 17 -13.88 -8.44 2.71
C GLY A 17 -13.38 -7.42 3.73
N ASP A 18 -14.28 -6.59 4.26
CA ASP A 18 -13.91 -5.65 5.32
C ASP A 18 -13.65 -6.45 6.60
N THR A 19 -12.38 -6.75 6.89
CA THR A 19 -11.97 -7.32 8.17
C THR A 19 -12.18 -6.29 9.29
N GLU A 20 -12.40 -6.75 10.53
CA GLU A 20 -12.56 -5.88 11.72
C GLU A 20 -11.37 -4.93 11.93
N SER A 21 -10.20 -5.27 11.37
CA SER A 21 -8.97 -4.47 11.37
C SER A 21 -8.86 -3.53 10.16
N ASN A 22 -9.97 -3.02 9.63
CA ASN A 22 -9.98 -2.09 8.50
C ASN A 22 -9.43 -0.71 8.92
N PRO A 23 -8.39 -0.15 8.27
CA PRO A 23 -7.87 1.17 8.60
C PRO A 23 -8.82 2.31 8.15
N LEU A 24 -9.86 1.97 7.40
CA LEU A 24 -10.94 2.82 6.93
C LEU A 24 -12.28 2.55 7.66
N TRP A 25 -12.27 1.76 8.75
CA TRP A 25 -13.45 1.49 9.56
C TRP A 25 -14.10 2.82 10.00
N ASN A 26 -15.44 2.90 9.93
CA ASN A 26 -16.30 4.12 9.98
C ASN A 26 -16.69 4.74 8.62
N GLY A 27 -16.73 3.95 7.55
CA GLY A 27 -17.52 4.29 6.35
C GLY A 27 -16.76 4.97 5.22
N CYS A 28 -15.43 4.94 5.23
CA CYS A 28 -14.64 5.44 4.11
C CYS A 28 -14.38 4.30 3.11
N TYR A 29 -15.22 4.16 2.10
CA TYR A 29 -14.83 3.39 0.92
C TYR A 29 -13.59 4.03 0.28
N GLY A 30 -12.59 3.24 -0.09
CA GLY A 30 -11.42 3.76 -0.80
C GLY A 30 -10.15 2.99 -0.55
N LYS A 31 -9.03 3.73 -0.65
CA LYS A 31 -7.67 3.23 -0.45
C LYS A 31 -6.95 4.08 0.59
N ILE A 32 -6.08 3.45 1.38
CA ILE A 32 -5.16 4.15 2.28
C ILE A 32 -3.76 3.58 2.14
N GLU A 33 -2.78 4.46 2.22
CA GLU A 33 -1.37 4.13 2.15
C GLU A 33 -0.78 4.08 3.55
N GLY A 34 0.19 3.19 3.73
CA GLY A 34 0.87 2.95 4.98
C GLY A 34 2.26 2.38 4.78
N THR A 35 2.95 2.17 5.89
CA THR A 35 4.32 1.65 5.94
C THR A 35 4.37 0.43 6.83
N ILE A 36 4.98 -0.65 6.35
CA ILE A 36 5.19 -1.85 7.17
C ILE A 36 6.25 -1.54 8.23
N ILE A 37 5.91 -1.76 9.50
CA ILE A 37 6.78 -1.50 10.65
C ILE A 37 7.15 -2.79 11.41
N GLY A 38 6.71 -3.94 10.92
CA GLY A 38 7.04 -5.24 11.50
C GLY A 38 6.24 -6.38 10.88
N ASN A 39 6.74 -7.60 11.03
CA ASN A 39 5.99 -8.83 10.74
C ASN A 39 6.05 -9.75 11.96
N ALA A 40 4.91 -10.26 12.39
CA ALA A 40 4.81 -11.25 13.46
C ALA A 40 3.78 -12.31 13.09
N TYR A 41 4.16 -13.59 13.17
CA TYR A 41 3.27 -14.73 12.96
C TYR A 41 2.50 -14.71 11.62
N GLY A 42 3.10 -14.19 10.54
CA GLY A 42 2.47 -14.10 9.22
C GLY A 42 1.63 -12.84 8.99
N TRP A 43 1.53 -11.97 10.00
CA TRP A 43 0.80 -10.71 9.93
C TRP A 43 1.78 -9.53 9.83
N PHE A 44 1.49 -8.60 8.93
CA PHE A 44 2.22 -7.35 8.76
C PHE A 44 1.59 -6.25 9.60
N ASN A 45 2.37 -5.68 10.51
CA ASN A 45 1.98 -4.47 11.22
C ASN A 45 2.24 -3.27 10.32
N VAL A 46 1.19 -2.51 10.01
CA VAL A 46 1.26 -1.34 9.14
C VAL A 46 0.94 -0.09 9.94
N TYR A 47 1.74 0.95 9.77
CA TYR A 47 1.43 2.30 10.23
C TYR A 47 0.81 3.10 9.07
N TRP A 48 -0.44 3.50 9.23
CA TRP A 48 -1.24 4.13 8.18
C TRP A 48 -1.12 5.65 8.20
N ASN A 49 -1.33 6.29 7.05
CA ASN A 49 -1.25 7.76 6.93
C ASN A 49 -2.30 8.52 7.78
N ASN A 50 -3.37 7.85 8.23
CA ASN A 50 -4.34 8.41 9.17
C ASN A 50 -3.91 8.26 10.65
N GLY A 51 -2.71 7.76 10.91
CA GLY A 51 -2.15 7.56 12.26
C GLY A 51 -2.55 6.26 12.93
N LEU A 52 -3.38 5.41 12.29
CA LEU A 52 -3.75 4.11 12.83
C LEU A 52 -2.64 3.08 12.64
N ARG A 53 -2.69 2.04 13.48
CA ARG A 53 -1.77 0.89 13.42
C ARG A 53 -2.55 -0.40 13.56
N ASN A 54 -2.45 -1.25 12.55
CA ASN A 54 -3.22 -2.49 12.45
C ASN A 54 -2.38 -3.60 11.82
N GLY A 55 -2.77 -4.85 12.05
CA GLY A 55 -2.17 -6.04 11.45
C GLY A 55 -2.95 -6.50 10.22
N TYR A 56 -2.24 -6.95 9.18
CA TYR A 56 -2.82 -7.43 7.92
C TYR A 56 -2.13 -8.67 7.41
N GLU A 57 -2.84 -9.50 6.66
CA GLU A 57 -2.24 -10.60 5.93
C GLU A 57 -1.58 -10.11 4.64
N GLU A 58 -0.71 -10.94 4.05
CA GLU A 58 -0.04 -10.60 2.77
C GLU A 58 -1.05 -10.33 1.64
N CYS A 59 -2.20 -10.99 1.66
CA CYS A 59 -3.25 -10.85 0.66
C CYS A 59 -4.02 -9.53 0.78
N ASP A 60 -4.09 -8.92 1.95
CA ASP A 60 -4.81 -7.66 2.19
C ASP A 60 -4.06 -6.43 1.67
N LEU A 61 -2.77 -6.58 1.36
CA LEU A 61 -1.86 -5.49 1.03
C LEU A 61 -1.44 -5.54 -0.45
N GLU A 62 -1.28 -4.34 -1.01
CA GLU A 62 -0.71 -4.13 -2.33
C GLU A 62 0.48 -3.17 -2.24
N TYR A 63 1.43 -3.31 -3.16
CA TYR A 63 2.43 -2.27 -3.35
C TYR A 63 1.75 -1.00 -3.86
N ILE A 64 2.26 0.14 -3.43
CA ILE A 64 1.98 1.39 -4.13
C ILE A 64 2.72 1.27 -5.46
N GLU A 65 1.97 1.23 -6.56
CA GLU A 65 2.55 1.36 -7.88
C GLU A 65 3.19 2.74 -7.93
N ASN A 66 4.52 2.79 -7.92
CA ASN A 66 5.22 4.00 -8.29
C ASN A 66 4.93 4.23 -9.77
N ASP A 67 4.57 5.45 -10.16
CA ASP A 67 4.34 5.91 -11.54
C ASP A 67 5.63 5.87 -12.38
N ILE A 68 6.36 4.76 -12.36
CA ILE A 68 7.57 4.52 -13.15
C ILE A 68 7.24 4.62 -14.64
N ASP A 69 6.04 4.21 -15.05
CA ASP A 69 5.57 4.32 -16.43
C ASP A 69 5.40 5.77 -16.91
N ILE A 70 5.14 6.73 -16.01
CA ILE A 70 5.04 8.15 -16.38
C ILE A 70 6.45 8.77 -16.51
N MET A 71 7.38 8.39 -15.63
CA MET A 71 8.75 8.93 -15.69
C MET A 71 9.57 8.39 -16.85
N PHE A 72 9.41 7.11 -17.24
CA PHE A 72 10.09 6.58 -18.43
C PHE A 72 9.58 7.21 -19.73
N ASN A 73 8.28 7.48 -19.86
CA ASN A 73 7.73 8.10 -21.06
C ASN A 73 8.20 9.56 -21.22
N ASN A 74 8.22 10.34 -20.12
CA ASN A 74 8.71 11.72 -20.17
C ASN A 74 10.23 11.78 -20.47
N LEU A 75 11.03 10.86 -19.92
CA LEU A 75 12.47 10.78 -20.20
C LEU A 75 12.76 10.42 -21.67
N ILE A 76 11.96 9.53 -22.27
CA ILE A 76 12.10 9.15 -23.68
C ILE A 76 11.72 10.32 -24.60
N THR A 77 10.66 11.07 -24.29
CA THR A 77 10.27 12.25 -25.07
C THR A 77 11.36 13.32 -25.05
N ASP A 78 11.96 13.61 -23.90
CA ASP A 78 13.03 14.61 -23.78
C ASP A 78 14.32 14.21 -24.53
N ILE A 79 14.59 12.91 -24.74
CA ILE A 79 15.74 12.44 -25.52
C ILE A 79 15.48 12.52 -27.04
N MET A 80 14.23 12.37 -27.48
CA MET A 80 13.90 12.37 -28.91
C MET A 80 13.70 13.78 -29.51
N GLU A 81 13.62 14.82 -28.68
CA GLU A 81 13.50 16.22 -29.12
C GLU A 81 14.85 16.99 -29.15
N VAL A 82 15.99 16.31 -28.96
CA VAL A 82 17.36 16.89 -29.02
C VAL A 82 18.08 16.56 -30.34
#